data_AF-A0A965HT26-F1
#
_entry.id   AF-A0A965HT26-F1
#
_cell.length_a   1.000
_cell.length_b   1.000
_cell.length_c   1.000
_cell.angle_alpha   90.00
_cell.angle_beta   90.00
_cell.angle_gamma   90.00
#
_symmetry.space_group_name_H-M   'P 1'
#
loop_
_entity.id
_entity.type
_entity.pdbx_description
1 polymer ?
#
loop_
_entity_poly.entity_id
_entity_poly.type
_entity_poly.pdbx_seq_one_letter_code
_entity_poly.pdbx_strand_id
1 'polypeptide(L)'
;MNGAVNAAGNNITLTTGTGNLSNTSAINSTGTVTLTTDSQDIQATIGGTGATIVLAQQTTGRAIQLGTDGPLYSLTSAELGFLRGTTVRIGATTSSGITITAPILMPNVTNLNLTSSGISDSGGVSGISVSGLALTSNGSISLTGSGNSFSTVAALLSGSSVSGASITINDAVSMAIGTVDGLVGLNNSAAGNGTISLTSGGSITQTAAMTTGTGAITVAATTAGSDILLSSQANNLSSSLFTLGGTQANVRNFGLRNTSASALAPVLTGATALNDVTLTYNAAPLAVPGMDITGNLSVTSGGAMTQSGNILVDGSTTLTAGANHDFFKGCEWLPDGKHNCHW
;
A
#
# COMPACT_ATOMS: atom_id res chain seq x y z
N MET A 1 -32.71 -5.79 16.63
CA MET A 1 -32.83 -5.32 18.03
C MET A 1 -33.53 -3.98 18.04
N ASN A 2 -34.57 -3.85 18.86
CA ASN A 2 -35.45 -2.66 18.88
C ASN A 2 -35.24 -1.74 20.10
N GLY A 3 -34.17 -1.97 20.86
CA GLY A 3 -33.79 -1.17 22.02
C GLY A 3 -32.29 -0.87 21.96
N ALA A 4 -31.90 0.29 22.51
CA ALA A 4 -30.50 0.67 22.55
C ALA A 4 -29.71 -0.27 23.48
N VAL A 5 -28.53 -0.69 23.04
CA VAL A 5 -27.56 -1.42 23.87
C VAL A 5 -26.47 -0.45 24.27
N ASN A 6 -26.15 -0.36 25.56
CA ASN A 6 -25.08 0.49 26.06
C ASN A 6 -24.20 -0.32 27.02
N ALA A 7 -22.90 -0.41 26.72
CA ALA A 7 -21.96 -1.18 27.51
C ALA A 7 -20.99 -0.33 28.36
N ALA A 8 -21.18 0.99 28.45
CA ALA A 8 -20.37 1.89 29.29
C ALA A 8 -18.83 1.71 29.11
N GLY A 9 -18.40 1.41 27.89
CA GLY A 9 -16.99 1.17 27.52
C GLY A 9 -16.52 -0.29 27.56
N ASN A 10 -17.38 -1.23 27.96
CA ASN A 10 -17.11 -2.66 27.87
C ASN A 10 -17.34 -3.22 26.46
N ASN A 11 -16.81 -4.40 26.19
CA ASN A 11 -17.01 -5.07 24.92
C ASN A 11 -18.47 -5.53 24.76
N ILE A 12 -18.96 -5.49 23.52
CA ILE A 12 -20.25 -6.04 23.11
C ILE A 12 -19.98 -7.10 22.06
N THR A 13 -20.57 -8.27 22.21
CA THR A 13 -20.50 -9.33 21.19
C THR A 13 -21.91 -9.80 20.87
N LEU A 14 -22.28 -9.75 19.60
CA LEU A 14 -23.50 -10.33 19.08
C LEU A 14 -23.18 -11.32 17.98
N THR A 15 -23.71 -12.51 18.12
CA THR A 15 -23.61 -13.56 17.13
C THR A 15 -25.01 -14.03 16.80
N THR A 16 -25.38 -13.98 15.54
CA THR A 16 -26.56 -14.70 15.06
C THR A 16 -26.11 -15.97 14.37
N GLY A 17 -26.99 -16.97 14.29
CA GLY A 17 -26.81 -18.04 13.32
C GLY A 17 -26.92 -17.53 11.88
N THR A 18 -27.55 -18.29 10.99
CA THR A 18 -27.77 -17.90 9.59
C THR A 18 -28.83 -16.81 9.38
N GLY A 19 -29.35 -16.21 10.46
CA GLY A 19 -30.38 -15.17 10.41
C GLY A 19 -29.80 -13.76 10.24
N ASN A 20 -30.66 -12.80 9.93
CA ASN A 20 -30.29 -11.38 9.83
C ASN A 20 -30.14 -10.73 11.22
N LEU A 21 -29.06 -9.98 11.43
CA LEU A 21 -28.96 -9.02 12.52
C LEU A 21 -29.37 -7.62 12.04
N SER A 22 -30.64 -7.28 12.23
CA SER A 22 -31.14 -5.92 12.00
C SER A 22 -30.95 -5.05 13.26
N ASN A 23 -30.28 -3.92 13.10
CA ASN A 23 -29.96 -2.98 14.16
C ASN A 23 -30.65 -1.63 13.93
N THR A 24 -31.88 -1.50 14.47
CA THR A 24 -32.71 -0.29 14.35
C THR A 24 -32.56 0.67 15.53
N SER A 25 -31.69 0.34 16.49
CA SER A 25 -31.39 1.16 17.67
C SER A 25 -29.90 1.18 17.94
N ALA A 26 -29.41 2.22 18.61
CA ALA A 26 -27.97 2.41 18.79
C ALA A 26 -27.31 1.27 19.61
N ILE A 27 -26.14 0.82 19.17
CA ILE A 27 -25.22 -0.01 19.97
C ILE A 27 -24.05 0.88 20.39
N ASN A 28 -24.07 1.34 21.64
CA ASN A 28 -23.09 2.29 22.17
C ASN A 28 -22.03 1.58 23.01
N SER A 29 -20.79 1.65 22.56
CA SER A 29 -19.61 1.28 23.36
C SER A 29 -18.37 2.01 22.86
N THR A 30 -17.43 2.31 23.77
CA THR A 30 -16.07 2.74 23.45
C THR A 30 -15.07 1.59 23.48
N GLY A 31 -15.50 0.38 23.85
CA GLY A 31 -14.74 -0.86 23.76
C GLY A 31 -14.89 -1.53 22.39
N THR A 32 -14.65 -2.84 22.33
CA THR A 32 -14.84 -3.60 21.09
C THR A 32 -16.30 -3.98 20.89
N VAL A 33 -16.87 -3.68 19.73
CA VAL A 33 -18.20 -4.17 19.30
C VAL A 33 -18.00 -5.22 18.20
N THR A 34 -18.31 -6.48 18.49
CA THR A 34 -18.18 -7.59 17.53
C THR A 34 -19.56 -8.07 17.10
N LEU A 35 -19.84 -8.00 15.80
CA LEU A 35 -21.05 -8.51 15.17
C LEU A 35 -20.67 -9.64 14.20
N THR A 36 -21.18 -10.84 14.45
CA THR A 36 -20.95 -12.02 13.61
C THR A 36 -22.28 -12.58 13.13
N THR A 37 -22.51 -12.55 11.82
CA THR A 37 -23.77 -12.96 11.19
C THR A 37 -23.58 -13.18 9.69
N ASP A 38 -24.51 -13.85 9.03
CA ASP A 38 -24.51 -13.98 7.57
C ASP A 38 -25.27 -12.86 6.84
N SER A 39 -26.02 -12.03 7.56
CA SER A 39 -26.74 -10.88 7.00
C SER A 39 -26.86 -9.79 8.08
N GLN A 40 -26.52 -8.56 7.72
CA GLN A 40 -26.65 -7.39 8.60
C GLN A 40 -27.61 -6.41 7.94
N ASP A 41 -28.32 -5.66 8.77
CA ASP A 41 -29.05 -4.48 8.36
C ASP A 41 -28.82 -3.39 9.42
N ILE A 42 -27.94 -2.42 9.11
CA ILE A 42 -27.50 -1.40 10.06
C ILE A 42 -28.23 -0.08 9.78
N GLN A 43 -29.20 0.24 10.63
CA GLN A 43 -30.02 1.46 10.48
C GLN A 43 -29.81 2.48 11.61
N ALA A 44 -28.90 2.18 12.54
CA ALA A 44 -28.58 3.02 13.68
C ALA A 44 -27.10 2.93 14.03
N THR A 45 -26.61 3.93 14.78
CA THR A 45 -25.21 4.02 15.17
C THR A 45 -24.70 2.77 15.88
N ILE A 46 -23.50 2.33 15.49
CA ILE A 46 -22.75 1.29 16.17
C ILE A 46 -21.39 1.86 16.57
N GLY A 47 -21.03 1.67 17.83
CA GLY A 47 -19.75 2.07 18.41
C GLY A 47 -19.79 3.43 19.11
N GLY A 48 -18.64 4.10 19.13
CA GLY A 48 -18.36 5.31 19.88
C GLY A 48 -16.90 5.74 19.68
N THR A 49 -16.53 6.94 20.13
CA THR A 49 -15.15 7.43 20.01
C THR A 49 -14.18 6.45 20.69
N GLY A 50 -13.12 6.04 20.00
CA GLY A 50 -12.15 5.06 20.49
C GLY A 50 -12.52 3.59 20.26
N ALA A 51 -13.76 3.29 19.85
CA ALA A 51 -14.21 1.92 19.69
C ALA A 51 -13.48 1.19 18.55
N THR A 52 -13.38 -0.13 18.69
CA THR A 52 -13.06 -1.04 17.59
C THR A 52 -14.32 -1.80 17.22
N ILE A 53 -14.76 -1.70 15.97
CA ILE A 53 -15.93 -2.44 15.47
C ILE A 53 -15.42 -3.60 14.63
N VAL A 54 -15.91 -4.80 14.89
CA VAL A 54 -15.55 -6.02 14.16
C VAL A 54 -16.80 -6.60 13.52
N LEU A 55 -16.83 -6.65 12.20
CA LEU A 55 -17.95 -7.15 11.40
C LEU A 55 -17.47 -8.37 10.63
N ALA A 56 -18.07 -9.53 10.85
CA ALA A 56 -17.65 -10.76 10.17
C ALA A 56 -18.84 -11.64 9.79
N GLN A 57 -18.66 -12.40 8.72
CA GLN A 57 -19.58 -13.45 8.33
C GLN A 57 -19.56 -14.60 9.36
N GLN A 58 -20.71 -15.23 9.61
CA GLN A 58 -20.79 -16.40 10.49
C GLN A 58 -20.38 -17.69 9.75
N THR A 59 -20.79 -17.82 8.49
CA THR A 59 -20.51 -19.00 7.65
C THR A 59 -19.16 -18.88 6.98
N THR A 60 -18.28 -19.85 7.21
CA THR A 60 -16.98 -19.97 6.53
C THR A 60 -17.16 -20.08 5.01
N GLY A 61 -16.30 -19.43 4.25
CA GLY A 61 -16.34 -19.41 2.79
C GLY A 61 -17.38 -18.47 2.19
N ARG A 62 -18.25 -17.86 3.00
CA ARG A 62 -19.16 -16.81 2.52
C ARG A 62 -18.35 -15.59 2.08
N ALA A 63 -18.62 -15.12 0.87
CA ALA A 63 -18.03 -13.89 0.33
C ALA A 63 -18.71 -12.67 0.97
N ILE A 64 -17.98 -11.55 0.97
CA ILE A 64 -18.41 -10.27 1.51
C ILE A 64 -18.52 -9.26 0.38
N GLN A 65 -19.58 -8.47 0.37
CA GLN A 65 -19.79 -7.39 -0.57
C GLN A 65 -19.89 -6.06 0.19
N LEU A 66 -19.15 -5.04 -0.25
CA LEU A 66 -19.19 -3.71 0.33
C LEU A 66 -19.60 -2.67 -0.73
N GLY A 67 -20.41 -1.69 -0.33
CA GLY A 67 -20.82 -0.57 -1.19
C GLY A 67 -22.28 -0.65 -1.60
N THR A 68 -22.72 -1.78 -2.15
CA THR A 68 -24.12 -2.03 -2.51
C THR A 68 -24.70 -3.20 -1.73
N ASP A 69 -26.02 -3.24 -1.65
CA ASP A 69 -26.73 -4.40 -1.14
C ASP A 69 -26.64 -5.58 -2.14
N GLY A 70 -26.75 -6.81 -1.65
CA GLY A 70 -26.58 -8.02 -2.44
C GLY A 70 -26.89 -9.30 -1.66
N PRO A 71 -26.88 -10.46 -2.34
CA PRO A 71 -27.26 -11.75 -1.74
C PRO A 71 -26.17 -12.37 -0.83
N LEU A 72 -24.99 -11.74 -0.75
CA LEU A 72 -23.86 -12.14 0.08
C LEU A 72 -23.98 -11.55 1.49
N TYR A 73 -22.93 -11.67 2.31
CA TYR A 73 -22.82 -10.78 3.47
C TYR A 73 -22.51 -9.38 2.94
N SER A 74 -23.54 -8.55 2.79
CA SER A 74 -23.46 -7.20 2.23
C SER A 74 -23.46 -6.12 3.31
N LEU A 75 -22.73 -5.04 3.06
CA LEU A 75 -22.85 -3.77 3.78
C LEU A 75 -22.82 -2.63 2.75
N THR A 76 -23.90 -1.88 2.68
CA THR A 76 -24.02 -0.67 1.84
C THR A 76 -23.17 0.47 2.39
N SER A 77 -22.88 1.46 1.54
CA SER A 77 -22.21 2.69 1.97
C SER A 77 -22.99 3.44 3.08
N ALA A 78 -24.33 3.38 3.05
CA ALA A 78 -25.18 3.99 4.08
C ALA A 78 -25.03 3.30 5.45
N GLU A 79 -25.02 1.96 5.45
CA GLU A 79 -24.82 1.16 6.66
C GLU A 79 -23.44 1.39 7.27
N LEU A 80 -22.41 1.41 6.43
CA LEU A 80 -21.04 1.73 6.84
C LEU A 80 -20.92 3.16 7.40
N GLY A 81 -21.77 4.08 6.93
CA GLY A 81 -21.88 5.45 7.44
C GLY A 81 -22.41 5.58 8.87
N PHE A 82 -23.11 4.57 9.39
CA PHE A 82 -23.57 4.54 10.79
C PHE A 82 -22.48 4.11 11.78
N LEU A 83 -21.38 3.54 11.31
CA LEU A 83 -20.29 3.07 12.16
C LEU A 83 -19.50 4.26 12.73
N ARG A 84 -19.18 4.21 14.03
CA ARG A 84 -18.36 5.22 14.70
C ARG A 84 -17.29 4.54 15.55
N GLY A 85 -16.03 4.79 15.25
CA GLY A 85 -14.92 4.17 15.97
C GLY A 85 -13.57 4.62 15.45
N THR A 86 -12.51 4.28 16.17
CA THR A 86 -11.15 4.48 15.66
C THR A 86 -10.87 3.48 14.54
N THR A 87 -11.33 2.23 14.70
CA THR A 87 -11.09 1.15 13.74
C THR A 87 -12.38 0.40 13.44
N VAL A 88 -12.62 0.11 12.17
CA VAL A 88 -13.56 -0.92 11.71
C VAL A 88 -12.76 -2.06 11.08
N ARG A 89 -12.98 -3.29 11.53
CA ARG A 89 -12.41 -4.52 10.98
C ARG A 89 -13.52 -5.31 10.30
N ILE A 90 -13.38 -5.62 9.02
CA ILE A 90 -14.38 -6.35 8.25
C ILE A 90 -13.77 -7.63 7.67
N GLY A 91 -14.49 -8.73 7.90
CA GLY A 91 -14.18 -10.04 7.38
C GLY A 91 -13.25 -10.87 8.27
N ALA A 92 -12.90 -12.03 7.75
CA ALA A 92 -11.99 -12.99 8.34
C ALA A 92 -11.27 -13.75 7.22
N THR A 93 -10.11 -14.34 7.52
CA THR A 93 -9.34 -15.16 6.56
C THR A 93 -10.10 -16.39 6.06
N THR A 94 -11.18 -16.77 6.74
CA THR A 94 -12.09 -17.84 6.32
C THR A 94 -13.15 -17.39 5.31
N SER A 95 -13.25 -16.10 4.97
CA SER A 95 -14.11 -15.63 3.87
C SER A 95 -13.49 -15.99 2.51
N SER A 96 -14.32 -16.23 1.49
CA SER A 96 -13.83 -16.49 0.13
C SER A 96 -13.33 -15.23 -0.59
N GLY A 97 -13.71 -14.04 -0.10
CA GLY A 97 -13.23 -12.76 -0.62
C GLY A 97 -14.06 -11.59 -0.11
N ILE A 98 -13.54 -10.38 -0.31
CA ILE A 98 -14.23 -9.10 -0.12
C ILE A 98 -14.23 -8.38 -1.47
N THR A 99 -15.42 -8.01 -1.96
CA THR A 99 -15.58 -7.21 -3.18
C THR A 99 -16.21 -5.87 -2.86
N ILE A 100 -15.54 -4.78 -3.24
CA ILE A 100 -16.07 -3.41 -3.18
C ILE A 100 -16.77 -3.12 -4.52
N THR A 101 -18.10 -3.01 -4.50
CA THR A 101 -18.93 -2.89 -5.71
C THR A 101 -19.33 -1.45 -6.05
N ALA A 102 -19.23 -0.54 -5.08
CA ALA A 102 -19.50 0.89 -5.21
C ALA A 102 -18.69 1.68 -4.17
N PRO A 103 -18.61 3.03 -4.27
CA PRO A 103 -17.92 3.85 -3.29
C PRO A 103 -18.40 3.60 -1.84
N ILE A 104 -17.46 3.33 -0.94
CA ILE A 104 -17.71 3.26 0.50
C ILE A 104 -17.10 4.47 1.20
N LEU A 105 -17.94 5.16 1.99
CA LEU A 105 -17.55 6.32 2.78
C LEU A 105 -17.79 6.02 4.26
N MET A 106 -16.74 6.14 5.09
CA MET A 106 -16.84 5.93 6.54
C MET A 106 -16.39 7.19 7.29
N PRO A 107 -17.20 8.25 7.32
CA PRO A 107 -16.74 9.58 7.75
C PRO A 107 -16.42 9.67 9.25
N ASN A 108 -16.82 8.67 10.04
CA ASN A 108 -16.60 8.60 11.49
C ASN A 108 -15.64 7.46 11.88
N VAL A 109 -14.82 7.01 10.94
CA VAL A 109 -13.86 5.92 11.10
C VAL A 109 -12.49 6.38 10.62
N THR A 110 -11.46 6.17 11.44
CA THR A 110 -10.08 6.50 11.04
C THR A 110 -9.46 5.39 10.21
N ASN A 111 -9.57 4.14 10.70
CA ASN A 111 -8.94 2.97 10.10
C ASN A 111 -9.98 1.96 9.64
N LEU A 112 -9.87 1.51 8.40
CA LEU A 112 -10.56 0.31 7.91
C LEU A 112 -9.54 -0.82 7.75
N ASN A 113 -9.81 -1.96 8.36
CA ASN A 113 -9.05 -3.18 8.20
C ASN A 113 -9.90 -4.24 7.51
N LEU A 114 -9.49 -4.70 6.34
CA LEU A 114 -10.16 -5.76 5.59
C LEU A 114 -9.35 -7.04 5.66
N THR A 115 -10.00 -8.15 6.01
CA THR A 115 -9.35 -9.47 6.10
C THR A 115 -10.14 -10.54 5.33
N SER A 116 -9.52 -11.20 4.34
CA SER A 116 -10.19 -12.23 3.53
C SER A 116 -9.24 -13.18 2.78
N SER A 117 -9.77 -14.05 1.91
CA SER A 117 -8.98 -14.82 0.94
C SER A 117 -8.73 -14.10 -0.39
N GLY A 118 -9.08 -12.82 -0.48
CA GLY A 118 -8.96 -12.00 -1.69
C GLY A 118 -9.71 -10.69 -1.49
N ILE A 119 -9.10 -9.57 -1.84
CA ILE A 119 -9.73 -8.25 -1.68
C ILE A 119 -9.68 -7.56 -3.03
N SER A 120 -10.84 -7.17 -3.57
CA SER A 120 -10.91 -6.50 -4.86
C SER A 120 -11.98 -5.42 -4.89
N ASP A 121 -11.80 -4.40 -5.72
CA ASP A 121 -12.91 -3.55 -6.15
C ASP A 121 -13.35 -3.89 -7.58
N SER A 122 -14.54 -3.43 -7.96
CA SER A 122 -15.09 -3.58 -9.31
C SER A 122 -14.43 -2.65 -10.36
N GLY A 123 -13.37 -1.92 -9.99
CA GLY A 123 -12.76 -0.87 -10.82
C GLY A 123 -13.68 0.35 -11.00
N GLY A 124 -13.37 1.19 -12.00
CA GLY A 124 -14.15 2.39 -12.30
C GLY A 124 -14.15 3.39 -11.14
N VAL A 125 -15.32 3.97 -10.83
CA VAL A 125 -15.48 4.95 -9.74
C VAL A 125 -15.61 4.32 -8.35
N SER A 126 -15.60 2.99 -8.23
CA SER A 126 -15.57 2.32 -6.92
C SER A 126 -14.35 2.78 -6.13
N GLY A 127 -14.47 2.79 -4.81
CA GLY A 127 -13.39 3.29 -3.97
C GLY A 127 -13.66 3.21 -2.49
N ILE A 128 -12.58 3.18 -1.73
CA ILE A 128 -12.58 3.22 -0.27
C ILE A 128 -12.10 4.62 0.15
N SER A 129 -12.90 5.32 0.96
CA SER A 129 -12.51 6.62 1.55
C SER A 129 -12.39 6.53 3.07
N VAL A 130 -11.14 6.45 3.55
CA VAL A 130 -10.72 6.40 4.97
C VAL A 130 -9.32 6.98 5.11
N SER A 131 -8.89 7.40 6.31
CA SER A 131 -7.50 7.87 6.49
C SER A 131 -6.49 6.73 6.45
N GLY A 132 -6.76 5.64 7.17
CA GLY A 132 -5.90 4.45 7.24
C GLY A 132 -6.59 3.22 6.65
N LEU A 133 -5.92 2.53 5.73
CA LEU A 133 -6.39 1.27 5.15
C LEU A 133 -5.41 0.12 5.47
N ALA A 134 -5.88 -0.91 6.16
CA ALA A 134 -5.17 -2.15 6.40
C ALA A 134 -5.82 -3.29 5.58
N LEU A 135 -5.00 -4.07 4.89
CA LEU A 135 -5.47 -5.15 4.01
C LEU A 135 -4.72 -6.43 4.34
N THR A 136 -5.42 -7.46 4.82
CA THR A 136 -4.83 -8.79 5.05
C THR A 136 -5.51 -9.80 4.15
N SER A 137 -4.77 -10.45 3.27
CA SER A 137 -5.35 -11.37 2.30
C SER A 137 -4.54 -12.65 2.12
N ASN A 138 -5.23 -13.78 1.98
CA ASN A 138 -4.64 -15.05 1.51
C ASN A 138 -4.72 -15.22 -0.02
N GLY A 139 -5.22 -14.22 -0.76
CA GLY A 139 -5.22 -14.15 -2.22
C GLY A 139 -4.91 -12.73 -2.69
N SER A 140 -5.01 -12.45 -3.99
CA SER A 140 -4.65 -11.12 -4.50
C SER A 140 -5.42 -9.99 -3.83
N ILE A 141 -4.74 -8.84 -3.72
CA ILE A 141 -5.32 -7.56 -3.34
C ILE A 141 -5.35 -6.71 -4.62
N SER A 142 -6.52 -6.25 -5.04
CA SER A 142 -6.73 -5.52 -6.30
C SER A 142 -7.71 -4.37 -6.11
N LEU A 143 -7.20 -3.24 -5.61
CA LEU A 143 -7.94 -1.99 -5.47
C LEU A 143 -7.58 -1.08 -6.65
N THR A 144 -8.32 -1.20 -7.75
CA THR A 144 -8.04 -0.53 -9.03
C THR A 144 -8.92 0.68 -9.30
N GLY A 145 -9.99 0.84 -8.52
CA GLY A 145 -10.95 1.93 -8.64
C GLY A 145 -10.29 3.30 -8.47
N SER A 146 -10.73 4.26 -9.28
CA SER A 146 -10.27 5.65 -9.23
C SER A 146 -10.87 6.45 -8.07
N GLY A 147 -11.84 5.89 -7.35
CA GLY A 147 -12.45 6.52 -6.18
C GLY A 147 -11.72 6.21 -4.87
N ASN A 148 -10.70 5.35 -4.88
CA ASN A 148 -9.91 5.05 -3.69
C ASN A 148 -9.20 6.32 -3.20
N SER A 149 -9.33 6.63 -1.91
CA SER A 149 -8.75 7.82 -1.29
C SER A 149 -8.38 7.51 0.15
N PHE A 150 -7.10 7.27 0.40
CA PHE A 150 -6.57 7.05 1.75
C PHE A 150 -5.22 7.73 1.94
N SER A 151 -4.88 8.06 3.19
CA SER A 151 -3.60 8.73 3.49
C SER A 151 -2.50 7.73 3.80
N THR A 152 -2.84 6.62 4.46
CA THR A 152 -1.87 5.59 4.85
C THR A 152 -2.42 4.21 4.52
N VAL A 153 -1.58 3.37 3.94
CA VAL A 153 -1.91 1.99 3.60
C VAL A 153 -0.90 1.02 4.21
N ALA A 154 -1.42 -0.11 4.71
CA ALA A 154 -0.66 -1.29 5.06
C ALA A 154 -1.32 -2.50 4.41
N ALA A 155 -0.53 -3.42 3.86
CA ALA A 155 -1.05 -4.60 3.20
C ALA A 155 -0.16 -5.81 3.45
N LEU A 156 -0.78 -6.93 3.78
CA LEU A 156 -0.13 -8.21 4.00
C LEU A 156 -0.79 -9.27 3.14
N LEU A 157 0.01 -9.78 2.21
CA LEU A 157 -0.28 -10.97 1.44
C LEU A 157 0.59 -12.10 1.99
N SER A 158 0.13 -12.74 3.07
CA SER A 158 0.85 -13.84 3.74
C SER A 158 0.11 -15.15 3.55
N GLY A 159 0.84 -16.24 3.29
CA GLY A 159 0.23 -17.57 3.25
C GLY A 159 -0.72 -17.80 2.07
N SER A 160 -0.59 -17.03 0.98
CA SER A 160 -1.36 -17.32 -0.23
C SER A 160 -0.92 -18.65 -0.84
N SER A 161 -1.89 -19.56 -1.03
CA SER A 161 -1.73 -20.75 -1.86
C SER A 161 -1.91 -20.44 -3.35
N VAL A 162 -2.26 -19.19 -3.69
CA VAL A 162 -2.49 -18.76 -5.07
C VAL A 162 -1.15 -18.33 -5.67
N SER A 163 -0.63 -19.14 -6.59
CA SER A 163 0.57 -18.81 -7.35
C SER A 163 0.38 -17.48 -8.09
N GLY A 164 1.30 -16.54 -7.91
CA GLY A 164 1.25 -15.23 -8.57
C GLY A 164 0.28 -14.22 -7.92
N ALA A 165 -0.20 -14.48 -6.70
CA ALA A 165 -1.00 -13.51 -5.97
C ALA A 165 -0.25 -12.18 -5.83
N SER A 166 -0.92 -11.08 -6.16
CA SER A 166 -0.32 -9.77 -6.33
C SER A 166 -1.02 -8.72 -5.46
N ILE A 167 -0.33 -7.61 -5.21
CA ILE A 167 -0.88 -6.42 -4.56
C ILE A 167 -0.96 -5.31 -5.60
N THR A 168 -2.15 -4.90 -5.99
CA THR A 168 -2.42 -3.76 -6.86
C THR A 168 -3.25 -2.74 -6.10
N ILE A 169 -2.74 -1.52 -5.94
CA ILE A 169 -3.38 -0.46 -5.18
C ILE A 169 -3.29 0.85 -5.96
N ASN A 170 -4.45 1.39 -6.33
CA ASN A 170 -4.62 2.72 -6.88
C ASN A 170 -5.20 3.63 -5.79
N ASP A 171 -4.67 4.83 -5.68
CA ASP A 171 -5.12 5.86 -4.75
C ASP A 171 -5.19 7.20 -5.49
N ALA A 172 -6.31 7.91 -5.37
CA ALA A 172 -6.56 9.16 -6.04
C ALA A 172 -5.79 10.34 -5.41
N VAL A 173 -5.22 10.15 -4.21
CA VAL A 173 -4.45 11.15 -3.48
C VAL A 173 -3.00 10.69 -3.26
N SER A 174 -2.23 11.46 -2.48
CA SER A 174 -0.89 11.05 -2.05
C SER A 174 -0.97 9.88 -1.08
N MET A 175 -0.11 8.89 -1.27
CA MET A 175 -0.11 7.62 -0.55
C MET A 175 1.09 7.53 0.40
N ALA A 176 0.86 7.13 1.65
CA ALA A 176 1.94 6.74 2.56
C ALA A 176 1.88 5.23 2.86
N ILE A 177 3.00 4.52 2.68
CA ILE A 177 3.16 3.16 3.19
C ILE A 177 3.50 3.26 4.67
N GLY A 178 2.65 2.73 5.55
CA GLY A 178 2.77 2.96 6.99
C GLY A 178 2.22 1.82 7.83
N THR A 179 1.88 2.14 9.07
CA THR A 179 1.21 1.21 9.99
C THR A 179 -0.26 1.59 10.13
N VAL A 180 -1.16 0.65 9.91
CA VAL A 180 -2.62 0.84 10.08
C VAL A 180 -3.16 -0.31 10.91
N ASP A 181 -3.83 0.00 12.02
CA ASP A 181 -4.44 -0.99 12.93
C ASP A 181 -3.47 -2.12 13.35
N GLY A 182 -2.19 -1.77 13.58
CA GLY A 182 -1.14 -2.72 13.94
C GLY A 182 -0.53 -3.50 12.77
N LEU A 183 -1.11 -3.43 11.57
CA LEU A 183 -0.52 -3.97 10.35
C LEU A 183 0.57 -3.03 9.84
N VAL A 184 1.75 -3.55 9.54
CA VAL A 184 2.95 -2.75 9.24
C VAL A 184 3.37 -2.91 7.77
N GLY A 185 3.42 -1.80 7.04
CA GLY A 185 4.03 -1.68 5.72
C GLY A 185 3.30 -2.47 4.64
N LEU A 186 4.04 -2.77 3.56
CA LEU A 186 3.58 -3.66 2.50
C LEU A 186 4.40 -4.94 2.52
N ASN A 187 3.72 -6.08 2.57
CA ASN A 187 4.35 -7.39 2.53
C ASN A 187 3.71 -8.26 1.45
N ASN A 188 4.49 -8.55 0.40
CA ASN A 188 4.14 -9.57 -0.60
C ASN A 188 5.21 -10.66 -0.63
N SER A 189 5.36 -11.40 0.47
CA SER A 189 6.24 -12.57 0.58
C SER A 189 5.48 -13.90 0.41
N ALA A 190 4.28 -13.88 -0.18
CA ALA A 190 3.52 -15.09 -0.47
C ALA A 190 4.20 -16.02 -1.49
N ALA A 191 3.89 -17.31 -1.41
CA ALA A 191 4.39 -18.31 -2.34
C ALA A 191 3.95 -17.96 -3.78
N GLY A 192 4.86 -18.12 -4.74
CA GLY A 192 4.59 -17.81 -6.15
C GLY A 192 4.86 -16.37 -6.58
N ASN A 193 5.30 -15.48 -5.67
CA ASN A 193 5.97 -14.22 -5.98
C ASN A 193 5.24 -13.32 -7.01
N GLY A 194 3.96 -13.00 -6.78
CA GLY A 194 3.26 -12.03 -7.62
C GLY A 194 3.81 -10.60 -7.46
N THR A 195 3.26 -9.67 -8.24
CA THR A 195 3.79 -8.30 -8.31
C THR A 195 3.26 -7.42 -7.18
N ILE A 196 3.94 -6.28 -6.98
CA ILE A 196 3.37 -5.13 -6.29
C ILE A 196 3.22 -4.01 -7.34
N SER A 197 2.02 -3.46 -7.48
CA SER A 197 1.74 -2.32 -8.35
C SER A 197 1.05 -1.22 -7.54
N LEU A 198 1.70 -0.07 -7.41
CA LEU A 198 1.17 1.09 -6.70
C LEU A 198 0.99 2.26 -7.66
N THR A 199 -0.20 2.85 -7.68
CA THR A 199 -0.48 4.09 -8.42
C THR A 199 -1.04 5.13 -7.46
N SER A 200 -0.39 6.29 -7.34
CA SER A 200 -0.85 7.39 -6.48
C SER A 200 -1.21 8.62 -7.29
N GLY A 201 -2.25 9.33 -6.86
CA GLY A 201 -2.65 10.67 -7.32
C GLY A 201 -1.66 11.76 -6.97
N GLY A 202 -0.63 11.47 -6.17
CA GLY A 202 0.40 12.41 -5.76
C GLY A 202 1.69 11.69 -5.36
N SER A 203 2.32 12.18 -4.30
CA SER A 203 3.58 11.61 -3.82
C SER A 203 3.35 10.30 -3.09
N ILE A 204 4.32 9.40 -3.19
CA ILE A 204 4.39 8.15 -2.45
C ILE A 204 5.50 8.27 -1.42
N THR A 205 5.17 8.09 -0.15
CA THR A 205 6.12 8.17 0.96
C THR A 205 6.05 6.92 1.83
N GLN A 206 6.97 6.75 2.77
CA GLN A 206 6.92 5.62 3.70
C GLN A 206 7.33 5.96 5.14
N THR A 207 6.63 5.35 6.09
CA THR A 207 6.93 5.28 7.53
C THR A 207 7.06 3.85 8.03
N ALA A 208 6.68 2.87 7.21
CA ALA A 208 6.93 1.44 7.42
C ALA A 208 7.58 0.82 6.18
N ALA A 209 8.36 -0.25 6.37
CA ALA A 209 9.12 -0.88 5.30
C ALA A 209 8.25 -1.71 4.35
N MET A 210 8.73 -1.88 3.12
CA MET A 210 8.24 -2.91 2.19
C MET A 210 9.07 -4.19 2.34
N THR A 211 8.41 -5.35 2.32
CA THR A 211 9.03 -6.67 2.24
C THR A 211 8.43 -7.45 1.08
N THR A 212 9.23 -7.92 0.14
CA THR A 212 8.72 -8.60 -1.07
C THR A 212 9.39 -9.94 -1.31
N GLY A 213 8.70 -10.81 -2.06
CA GLY A 213 9.27 -11.96 -2.74
C GLY A 213 10.04 -11.54 -3.98
N THR A 214 9.99 -12.35 -5.05
CA THR A 214 10.74 -12.07 -6.30
C THR A 214 9.93 -11.37 -7.40
N GLY A 215 8.65 -11.08 -7.17
CA GLY A 215 7.79 -10.44 -8.16
C GLY A 215 8.18 -8.98 -8.41
N ALA A 216 7.91 -8.47 -9.61
CA ALA A 216 8.23 -7.10 -9.95
C ALA A 216 7.46 -6.09 -9.08
N ILE A 217 8.08 -4.93 -8.86
CA ILE A 217 7.49 -3.79 -8.17
C ILE A 217 7.36 -2.65 -9.19
N THR A 218 6.14 -2.21 -9.46
CA THR A 218 5.87 -1.07 -10.32
C THR A 218 5.23 0.04 -9.50
N VAL A 219 5.80 1.24 -9.54
CA VAL A 219 5.28 2.41 -8.80
C VAL A 219 5.06 3.57 -9.75
N ALA A 220 3.89 4.19 -9.69
CA ALA A 220 3.49 5.30 -10.55
C ALA A 220 2.89 6.45 -9.73
N ALA A 221 3.16 7.68 -10.16
CA ALA A 221 2.46 8.88 -9.72
C ALA A 221 1.74 9.52 -10.90
N THR A 222 0.49 9.93 -10.73
CA THR A 222 -0.33 10.48 -11.84
C THR A 222 -0.33 12.00 -11.91
N THR A 223 0.11 12.69 -10.84
CA THR A 223 0.29 14.15 -10.80
C THR A 223 1.75 14.53 -11.01
N ALA A 224 2.01 15.50 -11.90
CA ALA A 224 3.37 16.00 -12.15
C ALA A 224 3.98 16.68 -10.90
N GLY A 225 5.29 16.53 -10.72
CA GLY A 225 5.99 17.06 -9.56
C GLY A 225 5.86 16.21 -8.30
N SER A 226 5.36 14.98 -8.43
CA SER A 226 5.22 14.04 -7.32
C SER A 226 6.56 13.41 -6.97
N ASP A 227 6.72 13.06 -5.70
CA ASP A 227 7.92 12.40 -5.19
C ASP A 227 7.62 10.93 -4.89
N ILE A 228 8.58 10.04 -5.16
CA ILE A 228 8.54 8.63 -4.73
C ILE A 228 9.67 8.44 -3.73
N LEU A 229 9.36 8.52 -2.44
CA LEU A 229 10.32 8.54 -1.34
C LEU A 229 10.21 7.26 -0.51
N LEU A 230 10.87 6.22 -1.00
CA LEU A 230 10.95 4.89 -0.39
C LEU A 230 12.33 4.61 0.24
N SER A 231 13.09 5.65 0.60
CA SER A 231 14.42 5.52 1.21
C SER A 231 14.45 5.64 2.74
N SER A 232 13.35 6.06 3.38
CA SER A 232 13.31 6.34 4.82
C SER A 232 13.29 5.08 5.70
N GLN A 233 12.81 3.94 5.19
CA GLN A 233 12.75 2.65 5.89
C GLN A 233 13.65 1.61 5.24
N ALA A 234 14.02 0.59 6.02
CA ALA A 234 14.82 -0.53 5.58
C ALA A 234 13.97 -1.55 4.79
N ASN A 235 13.72 -1.29 3.50
CA ASN A 235 12.96 -2.22 2.68
C ASN A 235 13.78 -3.45 2.34
N ASN A 236 13.15 -4.62 2.35
CA ASN A 236 13.73 -5.86 1.85
C ASN A 236 12.98 -6.26 0.58
N LEU A 237 13.48 -5.80 -0.58
CA LEU A 237 12.82 -6.07 -1.86
C LEU A 237 13.37 -7.32 -2.56
N SER A 238 14.09 -8.19 -1.83
CA SER A 238 14.66 -9.43 -2.36
C SER A 238 15.38 -9.21 -3.72
N SER A 239 15.00 -9.96 -4.76
CA SER A 239 15.42 -9.79 -6.15
C SER A 239 14.33 -9.19 -7.05
N SER A 240 13.37 -8.46 -6.47
CA SER A 240 12.33 -7.75 -7.24
C SER A 240 12.94 -6.66 -8.10
N LEU A 241 12.56 -6.61 -9.38
CA LEU A 241 12.85 -5.47 -10.24
C LEU A 241 11.91 -4.32 -9.88
N PHE A 242 12.47 -3.18 -9.48
CA PHE A 242 11.71 -1.96 -9.23
C PHE A 242 11.64 -1.11 -10.50
N THR A 243 10.45 -0.73 -10.94
CA THR A 243 10.23 0.09 -12.14
C THR A 243 9.29 1.25 -11.85
N LEU A 244 9.48 2.36 -12.56
CA LEU A 244 8.50 3.43 -12.62
C LEU A 244 7.44 3.11 -13.68
N GLY A 245 6.16 3.15 -13.28
CA GLY A 245 5.02 2.99 -14.17
C GLY A 245 4.43 4.33 -14.61
N GLY A 246 3.45 4.29 -15.53
CA GLY A 246 2.71 5.46 -15.97
C GLY A 246 3.58 6.54 -16.65
N THR A 247 3.22 7.80 -16.45
CA THR A 247 3.99 8.96 -16.96
C THR A 247 5.19 9.20 -16.04
N GLN A 248 6.33 8.60 -16.37
CA GLN A 248 7.54 8.66 -15.53
C GLN A 248 8.09 10.07 -15.32
N ALA A 249 7.85 11.00 -16.25
CA ALA A 249 8.16 12.42 -16.10
C ALA A 249 7.37 13.14 -14.98
N ASN A 250 6.38 12.47 -14.37
CA ASN A 250 5.71 13.02 -13.19
C ASN A 250 6.59 12.96 -11.93
N VAL A 251 7.61 12.09 -11.92
CA VAL A 251 8.45 11.86 -10.75
C VAL A 251 9.55 12.92 -10.69
N ARG A 252 9.49 13.76 -9.66
CA ARG A 252 10.48 14.81 -9.38
C ARG A 252 11.59 14.29 -8.48
N ASN A 253 11.27 13.78 -7.30
CA ASN A 253 12.28 13.20 -6.40
C ASN A 253 12.12 11.70 -6.29
N PHE A 254 13.23 10.96 -6.30
CA PHE A 254 13.23 9.51 -6.19
C PHE A 254 14.16 9.04 -5.06
N GLY A 255 13.60 8.35 -4.08
CA GLY A 255 14.34 7.72 -3.00
C GLY A 255 14.03 6.23 -2.95
N LEU A 256 15.05 5.37 -2.94
CA LEU A 256 14.89 3.94 -2.73
C LEU A 256 15.98 3.41 -1.81
N ARG A 257 15.56 2.73 -0.73
CA ARG A 257 16.46 1.95 0.11
C ARG A 257 16.11 0.47 0.01
N ASN A 258 17.11 -0.38 -0.19
CA ASN A 258 16.95 -1.84 -0.21
C ASN A 258 18.07 -2.51 0.58
N THR A 259 17.70 -3.38 1.53
CA THR A 259 18.63 -4.12 2.39
C THR A 259 19.01 -5.49 1.84
N SER A 260 18.31 -5.98 0.81
CA SER A 260 18.58 -7.29 0.21
C SER A 260 19.98 -7.34 -0.40
N ALA A 261 20.71 -8.45 -0.18
CA ALA A 261 21.97 -8.72 -0.87
C ALA A 261 21.78 -9.07 -2.35
N SER A 262 20.57 -9.46 -2.75
CA SER A 262 20.18 -9.78 -4.13
C SER A 262 19.42 -8.63 -4.81
N ALA A 263 19.45 -7.43 -4.22
CA ALA A 263 18.73 -6.28 -4.74
C ALA A 263 19.13 -5.95 -6.18
N LEU A 264 18.14 -5.62 -7.01
CA LEU A 264 18.34 -5.15 -8.38
C LEU A 264 18.30 -3.63 -8.44
N ALA A 265 19.07 -3.05 -9.36
CA ALA A 265 19.00 -1.63 -9.67
C ALA A 265 17.58 -1.25 -10.15
N PRO A 266 17.08 -0.04 -9.82
CA PRO A 266 15.77 0.38 -10.28
C PRO A 266 15.83 0.78 -11.75
N VAL A 267 14.73 0.58 -12.48
CA VAL A 267 14.57 1.07 -13.85
C VAL A 267 13.96 2.46 -13.81
N LEU A 268 14.76 3.47 -14.12
CA LEU A 268 14.37 4.89 -14.12
C LEU A 268 14.35 5.48 -15.55
N THR A 269 14.40 4.63 -16.57
CA THR A 269 14.42 5.05 -17.98
C THR A 269 13.14 5.78 -18.37
N GLY A 270 13.23 7.08 -18.64
CA GLY A 270 12.09 7.93 -18.98
C GLY A 270 11.65 8.88 -17.86
N ALA A 271 12.27 8.80 -16.67
CA ALA A 271 12.11 9.80 -15.62
C ALA A 271 12.95 11.04 -15.93
N THR A 272 12.44 11.92 -16.80
CA THR A 272 13.17 13.10 -17.31
C THR A 272 13.02 14.36 -16.45
N ALA A 273 12.26 14.29 -15.35
CA ALA A 273 11.98 15.42 -14.46
C ALA A 273 12.70 15.31 -13.10
N LEU A 274 13.69 14.42 -12.99
CA LEU A 274 14.36 14.14 -11.73
C LEU A 274 15.12 15.37 -11.21
N ASN A 275 14.92 15.66 -9.92
CA ASN A 275 15.59 16.74 -9.19
C ASN A 275 16.53 16.18 -8.13
N ASP A 276 16.05 15.45 -7.12
CA ASP A 276 16.92 14.75 -6.18
C ASP A 276 16.73 13.23 -6.27
N VAL A 277 17.84 12.49 -6.30
CA VAL A 277 17.81 11.03 -6.27
C VAL A 277 18.69 10.46 -5.16
N THR A 278 18.09 9.60 -4.35
CA THR A 278 18.76 8.87 -3.27
C THR A 278 18.60 7.37 -3.46
N LEU A 279 19.70 6.65 -3.72
CA LEU A 279 19.73 5.19 -3.81
C LEU A 279 20.55 4.64 -2.64
N THR A 280 19.98 3.76 -1.82
CA THR A 280 20.67 3.13 -0.69
C THR A 280 20.52 1.62 -0.77
N TYR A 281 21.56 0.95 -1.25
CA TYR A 281 21.63 -0.50 -1.37
C TYR A 281 22.55 -1.02 -0.28
N ASN A 282 22.02 -1.47 0.86
CA ASN A 282 22.85 -1.70 2.05
C ASN A 282 23.83 -2.87 1.92
N ALA A 283 23.49 -3.89 1.12
CA ALA A 283 24.28 -5.13 1.03
C ALA A 283 24.62 -5.56 -0.41
N ALA A 284 23.92 -5.03 -1.42
CA ALA A 284 24.09 -5.44 -2.82
C ALA A 284 25.04 -4.50 -3.59
N PRO A 285 25.71 -5.00 -4.66
CA PRO A 285 26.29 -4.13 -5.68
C PRO A 285 25.19 -3.31 -6.36
N LEU A 286 25.58 -2.18 -6.96
CA LEU A 286 24.64 -1.30 -7.66
C LEU A 286 25.23 -0.83 -8.98
N ALA A 287 24.59 -1.24 -10.08
CA ALA A 287 24.73 -0.58 -11.36
C ALA A 287 23.80 0.64 -11.36
N VAL A 288 24.35 1.83 -11.15
CA VAL A 288 23.59 3.07 -11.10
C VAL A 288 22.96 3.30 -12.49
N PRO A 289 21.63 3.46 -12.58
CA PRO A 289 20.96 3.67 -13.87
C PRO A 289 21.37 5.03 -14.45
N GLY A 290 21.42 5.11 -15.78
CA GLY A 290 21.61 6.39 -16.46
C GLY A 290 20.43 7.33 -16.23
N MET A 291 20.71 8.61 -16.02
CA MET A 291 19.74 9.61 -15.59
C MET A 291 20.27 11.04 -15.74
N ASP A 292 19.35 11.99 -15.95
CA ASP A 292 19.63 13.43 -15.92
C ASP A 292 18.97 14.02 -14.66
N ILE A 293 19.75 14.67 -13.81
CA ILE A 293 19.34 15.15 -12.48
C ILE A 293 19.67 16.64 -12.37
N THR A 294 18.64 17.46 -12.08
CA THR A 294 18.80 18.91 -11.92
C THR A 294 19.27 19.33 -10.52
N GLY A 295 19.09 18.47 -9.51
CA GLY A 295 19.53 18.66 -8.13
C GLY A 295 20.63 17.66 -7.78
N ASN A 296 20.47 16.94 -6.67
CA ASN A 296 21.54 16.14 -6.08
C ASN A 296 21.39 14.64 -6.32
N LEU A 297 22.52 13.95 -6.43
CA LEU A 297 22.63 12.50 -6.45
C LEU A 297 23.31 12.01 -5.18
N SER A 298 22.65 11.10 -4.45
CA SER A 298 23.23 10.40 -3.30
C SER A 298 23.11 8.90 -3.48
N VAL A 299 24.24 8.21 -3.60
CA VAL A 299 24.28 6.76 -3.80
C VAL A 299 25.09 6.08 -2.71
N THR A 300 24.49 5.08 -2.06
CA THR A 300 25.16 4.14 -1.17
C THR A 300 25.03 2.72 -1.72
N SER A 301 26.13 1.98 -1.89
CA SER A 301 26.11 0.56 -2.27
C SER A 301 26.92 -0.32 -1.31
N GLY A 302 26.38 -1.47 -0.89
CA GLY A 302 27.08 -2.43 -0.04
C GLY A 302 28.15 -3.24 -0.79
N GLY A 303 28.13 -3.20 -2.13
CA GLY A 303 29.06 -3.93 -2.99
C GLY A 303 29.77 -3.01 -4.00
N ALA A 304 30.12 -3.58 -5.16
CA ALA A 304 30.68 -2.82 -6.27
C ALA A 304 29.66 -1.82 -6.81
N MET A 305 30.10 -0.60 -7.06
CA MET A 305 29.32 0.42 -7.76
C MET A 305 29.80 0.50 -9.20
N THR A 306 28.87 0.35 -10.15
CA THR A 306 29.11 0.56 -11.59
C THR A 306 28.03 1.49 -12.13
N GLN A 307 28.12 1.86 -13.41
CA GLN A 307 27.05 2.56 -14.12
C GLN A 307 26.52 1.71 -15.27
N SER A 308 25.25 1.90 -15.63
CA SER A 308 24.64 1.24 -16.80
C SER A 308 24.31 2.21 -17.95
N GLY A 309 24.63 3.48 -17.82
CA GLY A 309 24.39 4.53 -18.81
C GLY A 309 24.88 5.89 -18.32
N ASN A 310 24.75 6.92 -19.16
CA ASN A 310 25.21 8.28 -18.83
C ASN A 310 24.45 8.84 -17.63
N ILE A 311 25.18 9.48 -16.71
CA ILE A 311 24.64 10.15 -15.54
C ILE A 311 25.06 11.62 -15.62
N LEU A 312 24.09 12.52 -15.72
CA LEU A 312 24.30 13.97 -15.65
C LEU A 312 23.68 14.50 -14.36
N VAL A 313 24.46 15.27 -13.59
CA VAL A 313 24.03 15.86 -12.32
C VAL A 313 24.45 17.32 -12.29
N ASP A 314 23.49 18.24 -12.22
CA ASP A 314 23.76 19.68 -12.13
C ASP A 314 24.16 20.10 -10.70
N GLY A 315 23.63 19.41 -9.69
CA GLY A 315 23.94 19.62 -8.28
C GLY A 315 25.07 18.74 -7.75
N SER A 316 25.03 18.44 -6.45
CA SER A 316 26.10 17.67 -5.80
C SER A 316 25.92 16.17 -5.99
N THR A 317 27.04 15.45 -6.17
CA THR A 317 27.08 13.99 -6.20
C THR A 317 27.81 13.46 -4.97
N THR A 318 27.15 12.59 -4.20
CA THR A 318 27.72 11.88 -3.05
C THR A 318 27.68 10.38 -3.30
N LEU A 319 28.85 9.73 -3.33
CA LEU A 319 28.98 8.29 -3.53
C LEU A 319 29.64 7.68 -2.30
N THR A 320 29.04 6.63 -1.76
CA THR A 320 29.60 5.79 -0.70
C THR A 320 29.39 4.36 -1.10
N ALA A 321 30.40 3.50 -1.00
CA ALA A 321 30.09 2.08 -1.14
C ALA A 321 30.93 1.16 -0.24
N GLY A 322 30.76 -0.16 -0.36
CA GLY A 322 31.46 -1.21 0.39
C GLY A 322 32.91 -1.51 -0.06
N ALA A 323 33.43 -2.71 0.20
CA ALA A 323 34.77 -3.08 -0.29
C ALA A 323 34.78 -3.30 -1.82
N ASN A 324 35.94 -3.11 -2.47
CA ASN A 324 36.21 -3.32 -3.92
C ASN A 324 35.65 -2.26 -4.89
N HIS A 325 35.85 -0.96 -4.67
CA HIS A 325 35.57 0.03 -5.73
C HIS A 325 36.79 0.39 -6.54
N ASP A 326 36.54 0.58 -7.82
CA ASP A 326 37.41 1.26 -8.76
C ASP A 326 36.68 2.55 -9.16
N PHE A 327 36.97 3.68 -8.50
CA PHE A 327 36.21 4.93 -8.68
C PHE A 327 36.69 5.80 -9.86
N PHE A 328 37.70 5.38 -10.64
CA PHE A 328 38.28 6.25 -11.67
C PHE A 328 38.80 5.49 -12.91
N LYS A 329 38.12 5.63 -14.05
CA LYS A 329 38.71 5.44 -15.40
C LYS A 329 39.05 6.74 -16.12
N GLY A 330 38.56 7.91 -15.67
CA GLY A 330 39.05 9.23 -16.07
C GLY A 330 37.98 10.16 -16.67
N CYS A 331 38.18 11.48 -16.55
CA CYS A 331 37.33 12.49 -17.19
C CYS A 331 38.01 13.04 -18.45
N GLU A 332 37.25 13.10 -19.55
CA GLU A 332 37.65 13.80 -20.78
C GLU A 332 36.95 15.17 -20.85
N TRP A 333 37.68 16.17 -21.32
CA TRP A 333 37.14 17.51 -21.55
C TRP A 333 36.40 17.54 -22.89
N LEU A 334 35.13 17.95 -22.86
CA LEU A 334 34.39 18.23 -24.09
C LEU A 334 34.71 19.64 -24.61
N PRO A 335 34.66 19.87 -25.93
CA PRO A 335 34.94 21.18 -26.54
C PRO A 335 33.99 22.30 -26.10
N ASP A 336 32.84 21.96 -25.52
CA ASP A 336 31.84 22.92 -25.01
C ASP A 336 32.09 23.34 -23.55
N GLY A 337 33.22 22.92 -22.95
CA GLY A 337 33.59 23.26 -21.59
C GLY A 337 32.91 22.38 -20.53
N LYS A 338 32.18 21.33 -20.94
CA LYS A 338 31.63 20.32 -20.02
C LYS A 338 32.61 19.18 -19.79
N HIS A 339 32.42 18.48 -18.67
CA HIS A 339 33.18 17.28 -18.34
C HIS A 339 32.39 16.04 -18.76
N ASN A 340 33.03 15.15 -19.51
CA ASN A 340 32.53 13.80 -19.76
C ASN A 340 33.34 12.83 -18.91
N CYS A 341 32.86 12.53 -17.71
CA CYS A 341 33.50 11.58 -16.83
C CYS A 341 33.05 10.16 -17.15
N HIS A 342 34.02 9.29 -17.48
CA HIS A 342 33.79 7.87 -17.66
C HIS A 342 34.25 7.16 -16.39
N TRP A 343 33.37 6.29 -15.90
CA TRP A 343 33.57 5.49 -14.69
C TRP A 343 34.09 4.11 -15.09
#